data_AF-A0A497I6V7-F1
#
_entry.id   AF-A0A497I6V7-F1
#
_cell.length_a   1.000
_cell.length_b   1.000
_cell.length_c   1.000
_cell.angle_alpha   90.00
_cell.angle_beta   90.00
_cell.angle_gamma   90.00
#
_symmetry.space_group_name_H-M   'P 1'
#
loop_
_entity.id
_entity.type
_entity.pdbx_description
1 polymer ?
#
loop_
_entity_poly.entity_id
_entity_poly.type
_entity_poly.pdbx_seq_one_letter_code
_entity_poly.pdbx_strand_id
1 'polypeptide(L)'
;MAAKRVKKKEHENLTDVNIIRVIELLEAKPPITKKTACEILNIAYNTTRLNNIVEGFKEQKATQKRLRDANRGKPLSIDEKSNIIESYLKGESLVDISKSIYRSVALVRSVIASLGVPKRATGDEKRFPLFLPDNCVSEDFEPGQKAWSAVYHAPCEVLKEVSGELYQDKYGCKCYQIYVIEPLEEALDMYPNIKVGGFSAYSTAYNLGSLEHLLEYGIKLDF
;
A
#
# COMPACT_ATOMS: atom_id res chain seq x y z
N MET A 1 -16.06 27.35 8.19
CA MET A 1 -17.09 26.29 8.23
C MET A 1 -16.42 25.02 7.75
N ALA A 2 -16.61 23.88 8.39
CA ALA A 2 -16.09 22.61 7.86
C ALA A 2 -16.78 22.31 6.53
N ALA A 3 -16.03 22.06 5.45
CA ALA A 3 -16.64 21.65 4.18
C ALA A 3 -17.51 20.41 4.39
N LYS A 4 -18.77 20.49 3.96
CA LYS A 4 -19.67 19.32 3.92
C LYS A 4 -19.07 18.30 2.97
N ARG A 5 -18.68 17.13 3.49
CA ARG A 5 -18.21 16.00 2.68
C ARG A 5 -19.35 15.55 1.75
N VAL A 6 -19.20 15.83 0.45
CA VAL A 6 -20.19 15.44 -0.56
C VAL A 6 -20.03 13.94 -0.84
N LYS A 7 -21.09 13.16 -0.60
CA LYS A 7 -21.11 11.76 -1.01
C LYS A 7 -21.23 11.68 -2.55
N LYS A 8 -20.28 10.97 -3.16
CA LYS A 8 -20.28 10.64 -4.59
C LYS A 8 -21.40 9.64 -4.87
N LYS A 9 -22.19 9.88 -5.92
CA LYS A 9 -23.11 8.87 -6.47
C LYS A 9 -22.42 8.10 -7.58
N GLU A 10 -22.86 6.87 -7.84
CA GLU A 10 -22.21 5.92 -8.75
C GLU A 10 -21.97 6.48 -10.16
N HIS A 11 -22.94 7.20 -10.72
CA HIS A 11 -22.84 7.80 -12.05
C HIS A 11 -21.97 9.06 -12.12
N GLU A 12 -21.59 9.66 -11.00
CA GLU A 12 -20.93 10.97 -11.00
C GLU A 12 -19.42 10.84 -11.24
N ASN A 13 -18.85 11.79 -11.97
CA ASN A 13 -17.44 11.77 -12.35
C ASN A 13 -16.58 12.67 -11.44
N LEU A 14 -16.64 12.40 -10.13
CA LEU A 14 -15.94 13.17 -9.09
C LEU A 14 -14.51 12.69 -8.83
N THR A 15 -13.75 12.39 -9.89
CA THR A 15 -12.32 12.08 -9.74
C THR A 15 -11.52 13.35 -9.46
N ASP A 16 -10.39 13.24 -8.73
CA ASP A 16 -9.49 14.38 -8.47
C ASP A 16 -9.15 15.15 -9.77
N VAL A 17 -8.86 14.41 -10.85
CA VAL A 17 -8.51 14.99 -12.16
C VAL A 17 -9.65 15.84 -12.73
N ASN A 18 -10.89 15.35 -12.67
CA ASN A 18 -12.03 16.08 -13.21
C ASN A 18 -12.43 17.26 -12.35
N ILE A 19 -12.31 17.15 -11.02
CA ILE A 19 -12.55 18.29 -10.13
C ILE A 19 -11.51 19.39 -10.37
N ILE A 20 -10.23 19.03 -10.52
CA ILE A 20 -9.16 19.98 -10.88
C ILE A 20 -9.48 20.67 -12.21
N ARG A 21 -9.81 19.90 -13.26
CA ARG A 21 -10.17 20.44 -14.57
C ARG A 21 -11.33 21.42 -14.48
N VAL A 22 -12.36 21.11 -13.70
CA VAL A 22 -13.52 22.00 -13.54
C VAL A 22 -13.15 23.28 -12.79
N ILE A 23 -12.29 23.20 -11.77
CA ILE A 23 -11.79 24.38 -11.06
C ILE A 23 -11.02 25.29 -12.02
N GLU A 24 -10.09 24.74 -12.79
CA GLU A 24 -9.29 25.49 -13.76
C GLU A 24 -10.17 26.18 -14.82
N LEU A 25 -11.18 25.48 -15.36
CA LEU A 25 -12.10 26.03 -16.35
C LEU A 25 -13.04 27.10 -15.78
N LEU A 26 -13.42 27.00 -14.50
CA LEU A 26 -14.23 28.01 -13.81
C LEU A 26 -13.42 29.28 -13.48
N GLU A 27 -12.09 29.17 -13.37
CA GLU A 27 -11.17 30.28 -13.07
C GLU A 27 -10.51 30.87 -14.33
N ALA A 28 -10.69 30.23 -15.49
CA ALA A 28 -10.17 30.67 -16.79
C ALA A 28 -10.79 32.00 -17.27
N LYS A 29 -10.20 32.58 -18.33
CA LYS A 29 -10.68 33.81 -18.98
C LYS A 29 -10.90 33.58 -20.49
N PRO A 30 -12.16 33.49 -20.99
CA PRO A 30 -13.42 33.54 -20.24
C PRO A 30 -13.70 32.24 -19.45
N PRO A 31 -14.38 32.32 -18.30
CA PRO A 31 -14.72 31.14 -17.50
C PRO A 31 -15.85 30.35 -18.15
N ILE A 32 -15.87 29.03 -17.95
CA ILE A 32 -17.03 28.21 -18.35
C ILE A 32 -18.26 28.51 -17.49
N THR A 33 -19.44 28.17 -17.99
CA THR A 33 -20.67 28.30 -17.20
C THR A 33 -20.75 27.23 -16.10
N LYS A 34 -21.43 27.53 -14.99
CA LYS A 34 -21.71 26.53 -13.94
C LYS A 34 -22.52 25.34 -14.46
N LYS A 35 -23.32 25.53 -15.52
CA LYS A 35 -24.06 24.45 -16.18
C LYS A 35 -23.10 23.47 -16.85
N THR A 36 -22.17 23.99 -17.66
CA THR A 36 -21.11 23.20 -18.30
C THR A 36 -20.22 22.49 -17.26
N ALA A 37 -19.91 23.15 -16.14
CA ALA A 37 -19.17 22.54 -15.05
C ALA A 37 -19.91 21.34 -14.42
N CYS A 38 -21.22 21.45 -14.22
CA CYS A 38 -22.04 20.34 -13.72
C CYS A 38 -22.09 19.17 -14.72
N GLU A 39 -22.17 19.46 -16.02
CA GLU A 39 -22.16 18.45 -17.09
C GLU A 39 -20.83 17.67 -17.11
N ILE A 40 -19.68 18.34 -16.98
CA ILE A 40 -18.35 17.69 -16.93
C ILE A 40 -18.24 16.71 -15.75
N LEU A 41 -18.79 17.07 -14.59
CA LEU A 41 -18.79 16.21 -13.40
C LEU A 41 -19.87 15.12 -13.45
N ASN A 42 -20.70 15.09 -14.50
CA ASN A 42 -21.89 14.26 -14.60
C ASN A 42 -22.83 14.40 -13.38
N ILE A 43 -23.12 15.64 -13.00
CA ILE A 43 -24.01 15.97 -11.89
C ILE A 43 -25.20 16.79 -12.40
N ALA A 44 -26.36 16.66 -11.76
CA ALA A 44 -27.49 17.55 -12.05
C ALA A 44 -27.10 19.02 -11.86
N TYR A 45 -27.69 19.93 -12.64
CA TYR A 45 -27.43 21.36 -12.53
C TYR A 45 -27.90 21.90 -11.17
N ASN A 46 -26.97 21.89 -10.21
CA ASN A 46 -27.17 22.32 -8.83
C ASN A 46 -25.92 23.08 -8.39
N THR A 47 -26.04 24.41 -8.40
CA THR A 47 -24.92 25.32 -8.12
C THR A 47 -24.41 25.19 -6.69
N THR A 48 -25.28 24.91 -5.71
CA THR A 48 -24.89 24.66 -4.32
C THR A 48 -24.04 23.41 -4.20
N ARG A 49 -24.44 22.32 -4.88
CA ARG A 49 -23.68 21.07 -4.88
C ARG A 49 -22.32 21.24 -5.56
N LEU A 50 -22.29 21.90 -6.72
CA LEU A 50 -21.05 22.23 -7.43
C LEU A 50 -20.08 23.02 -6.53
N ASN A 51 -20.58 24.09 -5.90
CA ASN A 51 -19.78 24.91 -4.99
C ASN A 51 -19.22 24.07 -3.83
N ASN A 52 -20.05 23.24 -3.17
CA ASN A 52 -19.61 22.37 -2.08
C ASN A 52 -18.52 21.37 -2.50
N ILE A 53 -18.61 20.81 -3.71
CA ILE A 53 -17.58 19.91 -4.27
C ILE A 53 -16.27 20.66 -4.45
N VAL A 54 -16.33 21.83 -5.11
CA VAL A 54 -15.16 22.65 -5.40
C VAL A 54 -14.50 23.16 -4.12
N GLU A 55 -15.27 23.74 -3.20
CA GLU A 55 -14.76 24.26 -1.92
C GLU A 55 -14.20 23.13 -1.06
N GLY A 56 -14.91 22.01 -0.95
CA GLY A 56 -14.42 20.84 -0.19
C GLY A 56 -13.12 20.28 -0.74
N PHE A 57 -13.00 20.21 -2.07
CA PHE A 57 -11.75 19.76 -2.71
C PHE A 57 -10.59 20.73 -2.44
N LYS A 58 -10.83 22.04 -2.57
CA LYS A 58 -9.83 23.07 -2.26
C LYS A 58 -9.39 23.03 -0.81
N GLU A 59 -10.32 22.89 0.15
CA GLU A 59 -10.01 22.77 1.58
C GLU A 59 -9.19 21.49 1.87
N GLN A 60 -9.57 20.37 1.26
CA GLN A 60 -8.81 19.11 1.39
C GLN A 60 -7.38 19.25 0.88
N LYS A 61 -7.18 19.83 -0.32
CA LYS A 61 -5.83 20.06 -0.88
C LYS A 61 -5.04 21.06 -0.04
N ALA A 62 -5.66 22.13 0.45
CA ALA A 62 -5.02 23.09 1.35
C ALA A 62 -4.59 22.44 2.67
N THR A 63 -5.42 21.56 3.24
CA THR A 63 -5.11 20.80 4.44
C THR A 63 -3.94 19.85 4.22
N GLN A 64 -3.97 19.07 3.13
CA GLN A 64 -2.87 18.18 2.76
C GLN A 64 -1.55 18.96 2.57
N LYS A 65 -1.61 20.11 1.89
CA LYS A 65 -0.44 21.00 1.72
C LYS A 65 0.08 21.48 3.07
N ARG A 66 -0.79 22.01 3.94
CA ARG A 66 -0.42 22.49 5.28
C ARG A 66 0.26 21.40 6.11
N LEU A 67 -0.29 20.18 6.12
CA LEU A 67 0.28 19.06 6.86
C LEU A 67 1.62 18.62 6.29
N ARG A 68 1.74 18.55 4.95
CA ARG A 68 3.02 18.26 4.27
C ARG A 68 4.08 19.31 4.55
N ASP A 69 3.71 20.59 4.54
CA ASP A 69 4.61 21.70 4.84
C ASP A 69 5.04 21.66 6.32
N ALA A 70 4.12 21.40 7.24
CA ALA A 70 4.42 21.24 8.67
C ALA A 70 5.33 20.04 8.95
N ASN A 71 5.26 19.00 8.12
CA ASN A 71 6.09 17.81 8.21
C ASN A 71 7.39 17.93 7.39
N ARG A 72 7.60 19.01 6.65
CA ARG A 72 8.79 19.16 5.81
C ARG A 72 10.04 19.29 6.67
N GLY A 73 11.06 18.49 6.36
CA GLY A 73 12.35 18.49 7.08
C GLY A 73 12.32 17.85 8.48
N LYS A 74 11.14 17.48 9.00
CA LYS A 74 11.06 16.76 10.28
C LYS A 74 11.49 15.30 10.08
N PRO A 75 12.32 14.73 10.97
CA PRO A 75 12.62 13.30 10.96
C PRO A 75 11.33 12.49 11.18
N LEU A 76 11.35 11.23 10.77
CA LEU A 76 10.28 10.27 11.08
C LEU A 76 10.48 9.74 12.49
N SER A 77 9.41 9.68 13.28
CA SER A 77 9.41 8.92 14.53
C SER A 77 9.54 7.42 14.26
N ILE A 78 9.86 6.66 15.30
CA ILE A 78 9.90 5.18 15.23
C ILE A 78 8.50 4.67 14.86
N ASP A 79 7.45 5.19 15.50
CA ASP A 79 6.06 4.80 15.21
C ASP A 79 5.65 5.09 13.76
N GLU A 80 6.07 6.23 13.19
CA GLU A 80 5.80 6.55 11.78
C GLU A 80 6.49 5.55 10.85
N LYS A 81 7.73 5.13 11.16
CA LYS A 81 8.44 4.11 10.39
C LYS A 81 7.74 2.76 10.50
N SER A 82 7.36 2.35 11.70
CA SER A 82 6.65 1.08 11.91
C SER A 82 5.34 1.05 11.14
N ASN A 83 4.55 2.13 11.21
CA ASN A 83 3.31 2.24 10.45
C ASN A 83 3.54 2.17 8.93
N ILE A 84 4.60 2.79 8.40
CA ILE A 84 4.96 2.67 6.98
C ILE A 84 5.22 1.22 6.59
N ILE A 85 6.00 0.48 7.38
CA ILE A 85 6.35 -0.91 7.08
C ILE A 85 5.14 -1.83 7.23
N GLU A 86 4.36 -1.68 8.30
CA GLU A 86 3.15 -2.48 8.54
C GLU A 86 2.14 -2.29 7.41
N SER A 87 1.83 -1.05 7.02
CA SER A 87 0.95 -0.77 5.88
C SER A 87 1.51 -1.35 4.58
N TYR A 88 2.82 -1.27 4.36
CA TYR A 88 3.46 -1.83 3.16
C TYR A 88 3.36 -3.36 3.12
N LEU A 89 3.57 -4.06 4.23
CA LEU A 89 3.44 -5.52 4.30
C LEU A 89 1.98 -5.95 4.09
N LYS A 90 1.01 -5.21 4.65
CA LYS A 90 -0.43 -5.45 4.49
C LYS A 90 -0.97 -5.28 3.07
N GLY A 91 -0.21 -4.70 2.15
CA GLY A 91 -0.64 -4.54 0.75
C GLY A 91 -0.88 -3.10 0.30
N GLU A 92 -0.80 -2.11 1.20
CA GLU A 92 -1.07 -0.73 0.81
C GLU A 92 -0.05 -0.21 -0.22
N SER A 93 -0.54 0.57 -1.19
CA SER A 93 0.31 1.18 -2.18
C SER A 93 1.20 2.26 -1.55
N LEU A 94 2.41 2.46 -2.08
CA LEU A 94 3.30 3.54 -1.62
C LEU A 94 2.65 4.92 -1.70
N VAL A 95 1.71 5.11 -2.64
CA VAL A 95 0.98 6.34 -2.83
C VAL A 95 -0.02 6.56 -1.70
N ASP A 96 -0.74 5.53 -1.29
CA ASP A 96 -1.75 5.62 -0.24
C ASP A 96 -1.11 5.75 1.15
N ILE A 97 -0.01 5.03 1.41
CA ILE A 97 0.82 5.23 2.60
C ILE A 97 1.31 6.69 2.67
N SER A 98 1.84 7.24 1.57
CA SER A 98 2.29 8.64 1.53
C SER A 98 1.16 9.64 1.80
N LYS A 99 -0.07 9.35 1.35
CA LYS A 99 -1.25 10.18 1.64
C LYS A 99 -1.63 10.11 3.12
N SER A 100 -1.62 8.92 3.72
CA SER A 100 -2.03 8.72 5.11
C SER A 100 -1.11 9.43 6.11
N ILE A 101 0.22 9.40 5.86
CA ILE A 101 1.21 10.07 6.73
C ILE A 101 1.54 11.51 6.30
N TYR A 102 0.94 12.01 5.21
CA TYR A 102 1.24 13.33 4.64
C TYR A 102 2.74 13.57 4.38
N ARG A 103 3.45 12.58 3.82
CA ARG A 103 4.87 12.67 3.43
C ARG A 103 5.07 12.30 1.95
N SER A 104 6.27 12.49 1.40
CA SER A 104 6.54 12.14 0.00
C SER A 104 6.64 10.63 -0.20
N VAL A 105 6.22 10.15 -1.38
CA VAL A 105 6.39 8.74 -1.79
C VAL A 105 7.87 8.34 -1.79
N ALA A 106 8.76 9.27 -2.16
CA ALA A 106 10.20 9.03 -2.13
C ALA A 106 10.72 8.73 -0.71
N LEU A 107 10.21 9.43 0.31
CA LEU A 107 10.58 9.18 1.71
C LEU A 107 10.06 7.81 2.18
N VAL A 108 8.82 7.47 1.85
CA VAL A 108 8.25 6.14 2.16
C VAL A 108 9.13 5.04 1.54
N ARG A 109 9.51 5.21 0.28
CA ARG A 109 10.41 4.26 -0.42
C ARG A 109 11.78 4.17 0.23
N SER A 110 12.38 5.28 0.64
CA SER A 110 13.69 5.26 1.31
C SER A 110 13.64 4.56 2.66
N VAL A 111 12.53 4.67 3.40
CA VAL A 111 12.35 3.98 4.68
C VAL A 111 12.31 2.47 4.47
N ILE A 112 11.47 2.00 3.54
CA ILE A 112 11.35 0.57 3.18
C ILE A 112 12.70 -0.01 2.78
N ALA A 113 13.44 0.70 1.91
CA ALA A 113 14.77 0.27 1.48
C ALA A 113 15.78 0.28 2.65
N SER A 114 15.75 1.30 3.51
CA SER A 114 16.70 1.42 4.63
C SER A 114 16.51 0.35 5.71
N LEU A 115 15.29 -0.13 5.90
CA LEU A 115 14.97 -1.21 6.82
C LEU A 115 15.04 -2.59 6.15
N GLY A 116 15.51 -2.64 4.90
CA GLY A 116 15.73 -3.89 4.18
C GLY A 116 14.47 -4.70 3.96
N VAL A 117 13.33 -4.06 3.75
CA VAL A 117 12.09 -4.77 3.40
C VAL A 117 12.11 -5.09 1.90
N PRO A 118 11.86 -6.36 1.49
CA PRO A 118 11.89 -6.74 0.09
C PRO A 118 10.93 -5.95 -0.80
N LYS A 119 11.36 -5.69 -2.04
CA LYS A 119 10.57 -4.95 -3.04
C LYS A 119 9.48 -5.84 -3.65
N ARG A 120 8.28 -5.30 -3.80
CA ARG A 120 7.22 -5.86 -4.66
C ARG A 120 7.58 -5.78 -6.15
N ALA A 121 7.44 -6.89 -6.88
CA ALA A 121 7.72 -6.93 -8.31
C ALA A 121 6.77 -6.07 -9.14
N THR A 122 7.30 -5.49 -10.22
CA THR A 122 6.57 -4.61 -11.14
C THR A 122 6.65 -5.11 -12.58
N GLY A 123 5.53 -5.08 -13.31
CA GLY A 123 5.49 -5.51 -14.71
C GLY A 123 5.99 -6.94 -14.92
N ASP A 124 6.94 -7.12 -15.84
CA ASP A 124 7.50 -8.43 -16.19
C ASP A 124 8.38 -9.05 -15.09
N GLU A 125 8.84 -8.26 -14.10
CA GLU A 125 9.59 -8.77 -12.94
C GLU A 125 8.79 -9.83 -12.17
N LYS A 126 7.46 -9.78 -12.21
CA LYS A 126 6.56 -10.71 -11.50
C LYS A 126 6.71 -12.17 -11.93
N ARG A 127 7.41 -12.44 -13.04
CA ARG A 127 7.62 -13.80 -13.57
C ARG A 127 8.81 -14.50 -12.92
N PHE A 128 9.65 -13.77 -12.19
CA PHE A 128 10.93 -14.28 -11.69
C PHE A 128 11.09 -13.93 -10.21
N PRO A 129 11.74 -14.81 -9.42
CA PRO A 129 12.10 -14.46 -8.05
C PRO A 129 12.98 -13.20 -8.01
N LEU A 130 12.69 -12.29 -7.08
CA LEU A 130 13.49 -11.09 -6.87
C LEU A 130 14.58 -11.32 -5.84
N PHE A 131 15.71 -10.63 -5.99
CA PHE A 131 16.77 -10.62 -4.99
C PHE A 131 16.25 -10.10 -3.66
N LEU A 132 16.54 -10.86 -2.61
CA LEU A 132 16.25 -10.50 -1.23
C LEU A 132 17.34 -9.56 -0.69
N PRO A 133 16.99 -8.58 0.13
CA PRO A 133 17.96 -7.81 0.89
C PRO A 133 18.79 -8.70 1.82
N ASP A 134 20.06 -8.38 2.03
CA ASP A 134 21.00 -9.19 2.83
C ASP A 134 20.49 -9.46 4.26
N ASN A 135 19.82 -8.48 4.87
CA ASN A 135 19.23 -8.58 6.20
C ASN A 135 18.06 -9.57 6.29
N CYS A 136 17.49 -9.98 5.16
CA CYS A 136 16.44 -10.99 5.10
C CYS A 136 17.00 -12.39 4.85
N VAL A 137 18.26 -12.54 4.44
CA VAL A 137 18.80 -13.85 4.07
C VAL A 137 18.93 -14.73 5.32
N SER A 138 18.36 -15.93 5.26
CA SER A 138 18.50 -16.96 6.30
C SER A 138 18.62 -18.33 5.65
N GLU A 139 19.41 -19.22 6.27
CA GLU A 139 19.55 -20.62 5.83
C GLU A 139 18.43 -21.50 6.39
N ASP A 140 17.91 -21.13 7.57
CA ASP A 140 16.94 -21.88 8.34
C ASP A 140 15.73 -21.02 8.71
N PHE A 141 14.58 -21.67 8.80
CA PHE A 141 13.33 -21.06 9.22
C PHE A 141 12.58 -21.95 10.21
N GLU A 142 11.92 -21.33 11.18
CA GLU A 142 11.10 -22.01 12.19
C GLU A 142 9.60 -21.98 11.83
N PRO A 143 8.82 -23.02 12.20
CA PRO A 143 7.36 -22.97 12.10
C PRO A 143 6.77 -21.75 12.84
N GLY A 144 5.88 -21.02 12.18
CA GLY A 144 5.29 -19.77 12.65
C GLY A 144 6.09 -18.51 12.31
N GLN A 145 7.32 -18.65 11.80
CA GLN A 145 8.15 -17.49 11.44
C GLN A 145 7.54 -16.71 10.27
N LYS A 146 7.55 -15.38 10.41
CA LYS A 146 7.08 -14.45 9.38
C LYS A 146 8.22 -14.16 8.41
N ALA A 147 7.96 -14.40 7.13
CA ALA A 147 8.94 -14.30 6.06
C ALA A 147 8.35 -13.59 4.84
N TRP A 148 9.17 -13.40 3.83
CA TRP A 148 8.81 -12.89 2.52
C TRP A 148 9.15 -13.92 1.46
N SER A 149 8.20 -14.22 0.56
CA SER A 149 8.48 -15.08 -0.58
C SER A 149 9.02 -14.27 -1.75
N ALA A 150 10.25 -14.55 -2.18
CA ALA A 150 10.84 -13.97 -3.38
C ALA A 150 10.08 -14.35 -4.65
N VAL A 151 9.47 -15.55 -4.68
CA VAL A 151 8.72 -16.11 -5.82
C VAL A 151 7.36 -15.44 -5.96
N TYR A 152 6.63 -15.26 -4.85
CA TYR A 152 5.28 -14.69 -4.87
C TYR A 152 5.25 -13.18 -4.62
N HIS A 153 6.38 -12.58 -4.25
CA HIS A 153 6.53 -11.15 -3.95
C HIS A 153 5.54 -10.66 -2.87
N ALA A 154 5.35 -11.50 -1.86
CA ALA A 154 4.38 -11.27 -0.80
C ALA A 154 4.89 -11.80 0.55
N PRO A 155 4.38 -11.24 1.66
CA PRO A 155 4.61 -11.81 2.99
C PRO A 155 4.03 -13.22 3.09
N CYS A 156 4.65 -14.05 3.90
CA CYS A 156 4.21 -15.41 4.15
C CYS A 156 4.54 -15.86 5.58
N GLU A 157 3.86 -16.90 6.03
CA GLU A 157 4.19 -17.62 7.27
C GLU A 157 4.78 -18.99 6.93
N VAL A 158 5.87 -19.34 7.61
CA VAL A 158 6.47 -20.68 7.50
C VAL A 158 5.63 -21.65 8.31
N LEU A 159 5.07 -22.69 7.67
CA LEU A 159 4.20 -23.65 8.35
C LEU A 159 5.00 -24.82 8.93
N LYS A 160 5.89 -25.41 8.12
CA LYS A 160 6.77 -26.50 8.54
C LYS A 160 7.89 -26.74 7.53
N GLU A 161 8.99 -27.28 8.00
CA GLU A 161 10.02 -27.87 7.13
C GLU A 161 9.46 -29.13 6.45
N VAL A 162 9.75 -29.28 5.16
CA VAL A 162 9.40 -30.48 4.41
C VAL A 162 10.50 -31.51 4.64
N SER A 163 10.25 -32.45 5.54
CA SER A 163 11.14 -33.57 5.82
C SER A 163 11.20 -34.52 4.62
N GLY A 164 12.29 -34.47 3.88
CA GLY A 164 12.60 -35.41 2.80
C GLY A 164 14.00 -35.17 2.24
N GLU A 165 14.85 -36.20 2.26
CA GLU A 165 16.23 -36.20 1.74
C GLU A 165 16.32 -35.62 0.30
N LEU A 166 15.25 -35.81 -0.48
CA LEU A 166 15.13 -35.37 -1.87
C LEU A 166 15.33 -33.88 -2.11
N TYR A 167 15.06 -32.98 -1.15
CA TYR A 167 15.16 -31.54 -1.40
C TYR A 167 16.56 -31.00 -1.12
N GLN A 168 17.17 -31.39 0.00
CA GLN A 168 18.49 -30.92 0.36
C GLN A 168 19.56 -31.48 -0.58
N ASP A 169 19.43 -32.74 -0.98
CA ASP A 169 20.34 -33.36 -1.95
C ASP A 169 20.18 -32.79 -3.37
N LYS A 170 18.95 -32.41 -3.76
CA LYS A 170 18.65 -31.92 -5.11
C LYS A 170 18.93 -30.42 -5.28
N TYR A 171 18.62 -29.61 -4.28
CA TYR A 171 18.67 -28.15 -4.36
C TYR A 171 19.72 -27.52 -3.43
N GLY A 172 20.43 -28.33 -2.63
CA GLY A 172 21.47 -27.87 -1.71
C GLY A 172 20.94 -27.06 -0.52
N CYS A 173 19.62 -27.02 -0.31
CA CYS A 173 18.99 -26.22 0.74
C CYS A 173 17.68 -26.83 1.24
N LYS A 174 17.23 -26.37 2.40
CA LYS A 174 15.97 -26.79 3.01
C LYS A 174 14.76 -26.27 2.23
N CYS A 175 13.66 -26.99 2.31
CA CYS A 175 12.39 -26.65 1.69
C CYS A 175 11.31 -26.55 2.77
N TYR A 176 10.45 -25.55 2.66
CA TYR A 176 9.42 -25.24 3.64
C TYR A 176 8.05 -25.18 2.97
N GLN A 177 7.05 -25.70 3.67
CA GLN A 177 5.66 -25.36 3.38
C GLN A 177 5.40 -23.97 3.95
N ILE A 178 4.85 -23.08 3.14
CA ILE A 178 4.53 -21.69 3.51
C ILE A 178 3.07 -21.39 3.24
N TYR A 179 2.52 -20.42 3.96
CA TYR A 179 1.25 -19.79 3.66
C TYR A 179 1.49 -18.37 3.15
N VAL A 180 1.24 -18.13 1.87
CA VAL A 180 1.42 -16.83 1.23
C VAL A 180 0.18 -15.97 1.48
N ILE A 181 0.41 -14.76 1.96
CA ILE A 181 -0.66 -13.87 2.41
C ILE A 181 -1.04 -12.90 1.29
N GLU A 182 -2.33 -12.85 0.99
CA GLU A 182 -2.90 -11.98 -0.03
C GLU A 182 -3.83 -10.94 0.58
N PRO A 183 -3.71 -9.66 0.18
CA PRO A 183 -4.63 -8.63 0.62
C PRO A 183 -6.03 -8.92 0.10
N LEU A 184 -6.99 -9.02 1.02
CA LEU A 184 -8.41 -9.20 0.70
C LEU A 184 -9.00 -7.82 0.35
N GLU A 185 -9.00 -7.39 -0.91
CA GLU A 185 -9.67 -6.12 -1.27
C GLU A 185 -11.18 -6.29 -1.49
N GLU A 186 -11.62 -7.43 -2.03
CA GLU A 186 -13.00 -7.60 -2.53
C GLU A 186 -13.91 -8.45 -1.63
N ALA A 187 -13.36 -9.16 -0.64
CA ALA A 187 -14.12 -10.16 0.13
C ALA A 187 -14.42 -9.76 1.60
N LEU A 188 -13.98 -8.59 2.07
CA LEU A 188 -14.28 -8.09 3.43
C LEU A 188 -15.78 -7.85 3.64
N ASP A 189 -16.50 -7.38 2.61
CA ASP A 189 -17.95 -7.13 2.71
C ASP A 189 -18.77 -8.43 2.81
N MET A 190 -18.24 -9.54 2.31
CA MET A 190 -18.90 -10.86 2.33
C MET A 190 -18.47 -11.73 3.52
N TYR A 191 -17.26 -11.54 4.04
CA TYR A 191 -16.70 -12.37 5.12
C TYR A 191 -16.08 -11.51 6.23
N PRO A 192 -16.89 -10.86 7.08
CA PRO A 192 -16.40 -9.94 8.11
C PRO A 192 -15.48 -10.59 9.17
N ASN A 193 -15.46 -11.93 9.25
CA ASN A 193 -14.62 -12.68 10.18
C ASN A 193 -13.28 -13.15 9.57
N ILE A 194 -13.09 -13.03 8.24
CA ILE A 194 -11.84 -13.40 7.57
C ILE A 194 -10.98 -12.15 7.48
N LYS A 195 -9.90 -12.12 8.28
CA LYS A 195 -8.98 -10.98 8.35
C LYS A 195 -7.90 -11.00 7.27
N VAL A 196 -7.58 -12.19 6.76
CA VAL A 196 -6.42 -12.44 5.87
C VAL A 196 -6.78 -13.57 4.92
N GLY A 197 -6.50 -13.39 3.62
CA GLY A 197 -6.59 -14.44 2.61
C GLY A 197 -5.22 -14.97 2.22
N GLY A 198 -5.19 -15.99 1.38
CA GLY A 198 -3.94 -16.55 0.90
C GLY A 198 -4.04 -18.00 0.47
N PHE A 199 -2.89 -18.59 0.16
CA PHE A 199 -2.77 -19.97 -0.28
C PHE A 199 -1.51 -20.63 0.27
N SER A 200 -1.54 -21.97 0.36
CA SER A 200 -0.36 -22.75 0.73
C SER A 200 0.54 -22.98 -0.49
N ALA A 201 1.84 -22.86 -0.29
CA ALA A 201 2.85 -23.16 -1.30
C ALA A 201 4.06 -23.85 -0.66
N TYR A 202 5.03 -24.24 -1.49
CA TYR A 202 6.33 -24.73 -1.05
C TYR A 202 7.41 -23.81 -1.59
N SER A 203 8.38 -23.47 -0.75
CA SER A 203 9.50 -22.62 -1.12
C SER A 203 10.77 -23.12 -0.46
N THR A 204 11.87 -23.04 -1.20
CA THR A 204 13.23 -23.28 -0.70
C THR A 204 13.69 -22.12 0.17
N ALA A 205 14.63 -22.38 1.09
CA ALA A 205 15.23 -21.36 1.96
C ALA A 205 15.80 -20.18 1.15
N TYR A 206 16.46 -20.45 0.01
CA TYR A 206 17.04 -19.40 -0.84
C TYR A 206 16.00 -18.42 -1.43
N ASN A 207 14.73 -18.83 -1.50
CA ASN A 207 13.63 -18.00 -2.01
C ASN A 207 12.82 -17.35 -0.88
N LEU A 208 13.21 -17.54 0.37
CA LEU A 208 12.57 -16.97 1.54
C LEU A 208 13.46 -15.93 2.19
N GLY A 209 12.87 -14.80 2.55
CA GLY A 209 13.52 -13.76 3.33
C GLY A 209 12.91 -13.66 4.72
N SER A 210 13.69 -13.84 5.78
CA SER A 210 13.25 -13.56 7.15
C SER A 210 12.87 -12.08 7.29
N LEU A 211 11.80 -11.83 8.05
CA LEU A 211 11.38 -10.47 8.40
C LEU A 211 11.65 -10.17 9.88
N GLU A 212 12.32 -11.06 10.61
CA GLU A 212 12.52 -10.93 12.06
C GLU A 212 13.38 -9.74 12.45
N HIS A 213 14.29 -9.30 11.58
CA HIS A 213 15.08 -8.09 11.81
C HIS A 213 14.18 -6.84 12.00
N LEU A 214 12.94 -6.87 11.50
CA LEU A 214 11.97 -5.80 11.71
C LEU A 214 11.46 -5.73 13.15
N LEU A 215 11.47 -6.85 13.89
CA LEU A 215 11.05 -6.90 15.29
C LEU A 215 11.97 -6.04 16.17
N GLU A 216 13.26 -5.93 15.83
CA GLU A 216 14.23 -5.07 16.52
C GLU A 216 13.85 -3.58 16.44
N TYR A 217 13.10 -3.19 15.41
CA TYR A 217 12.58 -1.84 15.22
C TYR A 217 11.20 -1.63 15.85
N GLY A 218 10.68 -2.62 16.60
CA GLY A 218 9.35 -2.58 17.23
C GLY A 218 8.20 -2.71 16.23
N ILE A 219 8.46 -3.26 15.05
CA ILE A 219 7.45 -3.46 14.00
C ILE A 219 6.68 -4.74 14.30
N LYS A 220 5.34 -4.68 14.23
CA LYS A 220 4.51 -5.87 14.42
C LYS A 220 4.26 -6.58 13.09
N LEU A 221 4.58 -7.88 13.04
CA LEU A 221 4.35 -8.73 11.87
C LEU A 221 2.97 -9.38 11.93
N ASP A 222 1.96 -8.56 12.24
CA ASP A 222 0.56 -8.97 12.34
C ASP A 222 -0.12 -8.77 10.97
N PHE A 223 0.09 -9.76 10.10
CA PHE A 223 -0.54 -9.87 8.79
C PHE A 223 -0.97 -11.31 8.54
#